data_AF-Q6VVE2-F1
#
_entry.id   AF-Q6VVE2-F1
#
_cell.length_a   1.000
_cell.length_b   1.000
_cell.length_c   1.000
_cell.angle_alpha   90.00
_cell.angle_beta   90.00
_cell.angle_gamma   90.00
#
_symmetry.space_group_name_H-M   'P 1'
#
loop_
_entity.id
_entity.type
_entity.pdbx_description
1 polymer ?
#
loop_
_entity_poly.entity_id
_entity_poly.type
_entity_poly.pdbx_seq_one_letter_code
_entity_poly.pdbx_strand_id
1 'polypeptide(L)'
;VNLFGGKFYECQDSDGIRVNFSIVPNKTVCNQMEKTHNYTWFNPKINFDHVPVGYLALFQVATFKGWTEIMNSAINSQSEPEAQPVFEVRSGMYLYFVFFIVFGSFFTLNLFIGVIIENFNVQKKKAGGSLEMLMTEDQKKYYNAMKKLGSKQPQKPIPKPKMKCQLILFYITSSQKFDIFIMIFILLNMMTMAVEHFDQSKELGNVLLVGQPVLRPHFTLECIMKLLSLRQYYFKQPWNIFDFVVVISSLLTAILSEELDDLPISPTLLRVVRVFRVGRILRLVKSAKGIRTLLFSLAVS
;
A
#
# COMPACT_ATOMS: atom_id res chain seq x y z
N VAL A 1 -37.09 -7.89 1.48
CA VAL A 1 -38.17 -8.69 2.08
C VAL A 1 -39.13 -9.21 1.01
N ASN A 2 -39.96 -8.38 0.37
CA ASN A 2 -40.94 -8.87 -0.62
C ASN A 2 -40.35 -9.72 -1.76
N LEU A 3 -39.16 -9.37 -2.27
CA LEU A 3 -38.53 -10.09 -3.39
C LEU A 3 -37.87 -11.43 -3.00
N PHE A 4 -37.36 -11.53 -1.76
CA PHE A 4 -36.36 -12.53 -1.36
C PHE A 4 -36.67 -13.25 -0.03
N GLY A 5 -37.67 -12.81 0.72
CA GLY A 5 -38.00 -13.39 2.02
C GLY A 5 -38.41 -14.85 1.88
N GLY A 6 -37.77 -15.73 2.64
CA GLY A 6 -38.00 -17.18 2.60
C GLY A 6 -37.35 -17.91 1.42
N LYS A 7 -36.56 -17.23 0.57
CA LYS A 7 -36.07 -17.78 -0.71
C LYS A 7 -34.56 -18.06 -0.77
N PHE A 8 -33.85 -17.77 0.32
CA PHE A 8 -32.39 -17.94 0.41
C PHE A 8 -31.97 -19.29 0.99
N TYR A 9 -32.93 -20.10 1.41
CA TYR A 9 -32.66 -21.41 1.99
C TYR A 9 -32.12 -22.36 0.94
N GLU A 10 -31.23 -23.25 1.35
CA GLU A 10 -30.67 -24.30 0.51
C GLU A 10 -30.39 -25.58 1.30
N CYS A 11 -30.55 -26.73 0.65
CA CYS A 11 -30.15 -28.02 1.18
C CYS A 11 -28.64 -28.21 0.99
N GLN A 12 -27.93 -28.48 2.09
CA GLN A 12 -26.49 -28.73 2.12
C GLN A 12 -26.20 -30.14 2.66
N ASP A 13 -25.12 -30.74 2.15
CA ASP A 13 -24.56 -32.00 2.64
C ASP A 13 -23.75 -31.80 3.94
N SER A 14 -23.26 -32.87 4.56
CA SER A 14 -22.45 -32.82 5.79
C SER A 14 -21.18 -31.96 5.68
N ASP A 15 -20.66 -31.80 4.46
CA ASP A 15 -19.49 -30.98 4.15
C ASP A 15 -19.84 -29.50 3.86
N GLY A 16 -21.12 -29.10 3.96
CA GLY A 16 -21.58 -27.74 3.68
C GLY A 16 -21.70 -27.39 2.19
N ILE A 17 -21.66 -28.40 1.31
CA ILE A 17 -21.78 -28.22 -0.14
C ILE A 17 -23.26 -28.27 -0.53
N ARG A 18 -23.68 -27.33 -1.39
CA ARG A 18 -25.05 -27.26 -1.92
C ARG A 18 -25.40 -28.48 -2.78
N VAL A 19 -26.49 -29.18 -2.44
CA VAL A 19 -27.00 -30.32 -3.21
C VAL A 19 -27.68 -29.84 -4.49
N ASN A 20 -27.55 -30.61 -5.58
CA ASN A 20 -28.15 -30.27 -6.87
C ASN A 20 -29.69 -30.39 -6.83
N PHE A 21 -30.38 -29.45 -7.49
CA PHE A 21 -31.84 -29.37 -7.57
C PHE A 21 -32.49 -30.65 -8.11
N SER A 22 -31.84 -31.36 -9.05
CA SER A 22 -32.37 -32.60 -9.61
C SER A 22 -32.52 -33.73 -8.58
N ILE A 23 -31.75 -33.69 -7.49
CA ILE A 23 -31.80 -34.69 -6.40
C ILE A 23 -32.79 -34.23 -5.33
N VAL A 24 -32.70 -32.95 -4.94
CA VAL A 24 -33.55 -32.36 -3.90
C VAL A 24 -34.20 -31.10 -4.44
N PRO A 25 -35.46 -31.16 -4.92
CA PRO A 25 -36.12 -30.01 -5.51
C PRO A 25 -36.68 -29.03 -4.47
N ASN A 26 -37.15 -29.53 -3.31
CA ASN A 26 -37.85 -28.75 -2.29
C ASN A 26 -37.43 -29.15 -0.87
N LYS A 27 -37.70 -28.29 0.11
CA LYS A 27 -37.45 -28.52 1.54
C LYS A 27 -38.00 -29.85 2.06
N THR A 28 -39.21 -30.24 1.65
CA THR A 28 -39.84 -31.49 2.09
C THR A 28 -39.00 -32.71 1.72
N VAL A 29 -38.37 -32.70 0.55
CA VAL A 29 -37.48 -33.78 0.08
C VAL A 29 -36.16 -33.75 0.85
N CYS A 30 -35.61 -32.56 1.13
CA CYS A 30 -34.40 -32.42 1.94
C CYS A 30 -34.60 -33.04 3.33
N ASN A 31 -35.73 -32.72 3.99
CA ASN A 31 -36.07 -33.25 5.31
C ASN A 31 -36.31 -34.77 5.32
N GLN A 32 -36.80 -35.35 4.21
CA GLN A 32 -36.94 -36.81 4.10
C GLN A 32 -35.57 -37.51 3.99
N MET A 33 -34.58 -36.84 3.38
CA MET A 33 -33.22 -37.35 3.20
C MET A 33 -32.25 -36.97 4.33
N GLU A 34 -32.73 -36.24 5.35
CA GLU A 34 -31.94 -35.85 6.53
C GLU A 34 -31.36 -37.06 7.25
N LYS A 35 -32.14 -38.14 7.41
CA LYS A 35 -31.70 -39.35 8.15
C LYS A 35 -30.79 -40.28 7.36
N THR A 36 -30.82 -40.22 6.03
CA THR A 36 -30.07 -41.14 5.16
C THR A 36 -28.75 -40.55 4.70
N HIS A 37 -28.73 -39.25 4.38
CA HIS A 37 -27.56 -38.55 3.84
C HIS A 37 -27.08 -37.39 4.72
N ASN A 38 -27.63 -37.20 5.93
CA ASN A 38 -27.29 -36.07 6.81
C ASN A 38 -27.46 -34.69 6.16
N TYR A 39 -28.42 -34.57 5.23
CA TYR A 39 -28.73 -33.29 4.59
C TYR A 39 -29.42 -32.34 5.56
N THR A 40 -29.04 -31.06 5.51
CA THR A 40 -29.64 -30.02 6.35
C THR A 40 -30.18 -28.89 5.49
N TRP A 41 -31.38 -28.41 5.85
CA TRP A 41 -31.99 -27.25 5.21
C TRP A 41 -31.46 -25.97 5.85
N PHE A 42 -30.43 -25.40 5.25
CA PHE A 42 -29.65 -24.29 5.78
C PHE A 42 -30.23 -22.94 5.35
N ASN A 43 -30.26 -21.97 6.28
CA ASN A 43 -30.54 -20.56 5.98
C ASN A 43 -29.27 -19.74 6.17
N PRO A 44 -28.80 -19.02 5.14
CA PRO A 44 -27.74 -18.03 5.31
C PRO A 44 -28.08 -17.03 6.41
N LYS A 45 -27.10 -16.75 7.29
CA LYS A 45 -27.27 -15.80 8.40
C LYS A 45 -27.65 -14.40 7.93
N ILE A 46 -27.18 -14.00 6.75
CA ILE A 46 -27.50 -12.73 6.11
C ILE A 46 -28.48 -13.00 4.97
N ASN A 47 -29.72 -12.57 5.17
CA ASN A 47 -30.81 -12.81 4.24
C ASN A 47 -31.79 -11.62 4.24
N PHE A 48 -32.94 -11.79 3.59
CA PHE A 48 -33.99 -10.78 3.48
C PHE A 48 -35.31 -11.21 4.11
N ASP A 49 -35.29 -12.13 5.09
CA ASP A 49 -36.49 -12.65 5.76
C ASP A 49 -37.18 -11.57 6.61
N HIS A 50 -36.39 -10.76 7.30
CA HIS A 50 -36.85 -9.64 8.12
C HIS A 50 -36.22 -8.32 7.71
N VAL A 51 -36.90 -7.20 7.99
CA VAL A 51 -36.39 -5.86 7.67
C VAL A 51 -35.02 -5.58 8.33
N PRO A 52 -34.77 -5.87 9.62
CA PRO A 52 -33.46 -5.60 10.24
C PRO A 52 -32.32 -6.41 9.62
N VAL A 53 -32.54 -7.69 9.33
CA VAL A 53 -31.56 -8.55 8.67
C VAL A 53 -31.34 -8.11 7.23
N GLY A 54 -32.40 -7.66 6.55
CA GLY A 54 -32.33 -7.03 5.24
C GLY A 54 -31.51 -5.73 5.25
N TYR A 55 -31.61 -4.90 6.28
CA TYR A 55 -30.73 -3.74 6.45
C TYR A 55 -29.26 -4.15 6.60
N LEU A 56 -28.98 -5.21 7.35
CA LEU A 56 -27.63 -5.75 7.48
C LEU A 56 -27.09 -6.29 6.14
N ALA A 57 -27.94 -6.97 5.36
CA ALA A 57 -27.61 -7.43 4.02
C ALA A 57 -27.31 -6.25 3.07
N LEU A 58 -28.16 -5.22 3.07
CA LEU A 58 -27.94 -4.00 2.28
C LEU A 58 -26.69 -3.24 2.72
N PHE A 59 -26.35 -3.25 4.00
CA PHE A 59 -25.11 -2.67 4.50
C PHE A 59 -23.86 -3.42 3.98
N GLN A 60 -23.89 -4.74 3.96
CA GLN A 60 -22.81 -5.55 3.36
C GLN A 60 -22.67 -5.28 1.85
N VAL A 61 -23.81 -5.17 1.15
CA VAL A 61 -23.82 -4.76 -0.27
C VAL A 61 -23.25 -3.36 -0.46
N ALA A 62 -23.64 -2.39 0.37
CA ALA A 62 -23.17 -1.00 0.26
C ALA A 62 -21.67 -0.83 0.56
N THR A 63 -21.10 -1.71 1.39
CA THR A 63 -19.67 -1.71 1.72
C THR A 63 -18.83 -2.58 0.77
N PHE A 64 -19.46 -3.25 -0.20
CA PHE A 64 -18.84 -4.21 -1.12
C PHE A 64 -18.08 -5.37 -0.42
N LYS A 65 -18.51 -5.78 0.78
CA LYS A 65 -17.93 -6.92 1.51
C LYS A 65 -18.99 -7.99 1.75
N GLY A 66 -18.75 -9.22 1.30
CA GLY A 66 -19.70 -10.34 1.41
C GLY A 66 -20.92 -10.23 0.48
N TRP A 67 -20.99 -9.19 -0.36
CA TRP A 67 -22.13 -8.90 -1.23
C TRP A 67 -22.34 -9.94 -2.34
N THR A 68 -21.27 -10.60 -2.78
CA THR A 68 -21.33 -11.61 -3.84
C THR A 68 -22.13 -12.83 -3.42
N GLU A 69 -22.03 -13.26 -2.15
CA GLU A 69 -22.80 -14.38 -1.61
C GLU A 69 -24.29 -14.04 -1.58
N ILE A 70 -24.65 -12.86 -1.05
CA ILE A 70 -26.03 -12.36 -1.01
C ILE A 70 -26.62 -12.26 -2.42
N MET A 71 -25.85 -11.72 -3.35
CA MET A 71 -26.24 -11.57 -4.75
C MET A 71 -26.47 -12.94 -5.40
N ASN A 72 -25.53 -13.88 -5.23
CA ASN A 72 -25.64 -15.23 -5.78
C ASN A 72 -26.87 -15.97 -5.22
N SER A 73 -27.13 -15.87 -3.91
CA SER A 73 -28.34 -16.44 -3.31
C SER A 73 -29.61 -15.80 -3.87
N ALA A 74 -29.62 -14.50 -4.14
CA ALA A 74 -30.76 -13.81 -4.75
C ALA A 74 -31.03 -14.24 -6.20
N ILE A 75 -29.99 -14.40 -7.02
CA ILE A 75 -30.10 -14.77 -8.42
C ILE A 75 -30.48 -16.24 -8.59
N ASN A 76 -29.92 -17.10 -7.74
CA ASN A 76 -30.23 -18.53 -7.74
C ASN A 76 -31.59 -18.84 -7.10
N SER A 77 -32.22 -17.86 -6.44
CA SER A 77 -33.51 -18.05 -5.77
C SER A 77 -34.66 -18.26 -6.75
N GLN A 78 -35.53 -19.22 -6.43
CA GLN A 78 -36.74 -19.50 -7.19
C GLN A 78 -37.93 -18.64 -6.75
N SER A 79 -38.95 -18.52 -7.61
CA SER A 79 -40.16 -17.71 -7.37
C SER A 79 -40.95 -18.15 -6.16
N GLU A 80 -41.06 -19.46 -5.96
CA GLU A 80 -41.70 -20.08 -4.80
C GLU A 80 -40.78 -20.07 -3.56
N PRO A 81 -41.32 -19.84 -2.36
CA PRO A 81 -40.58 -20.05 -1.12
C PRO A 81 -40.29 -21.55 -0.89
N GLU A 82 -39.23 -21.87 -0.16
CA GLU A 82 -38.83 -23.25 0.20
C GLU A 82 -38.45 -24.21 -0.96
N ALA A 83 -38.27 -23.69 -2.18
CA ALA A 83 -37.69 -24.42 -3.30
C ALA A 83 -36.15 -24.34 -3.28
N GLN A 84 -35.48 -25.43 -3.68
CA GLN A 84 -34.01 -25.47 -3.74
C GLN A 84 -33.50 -24.50 -4.82
N PRO A 85 -32.50 -23.65 -4.54
CA PRO A 85 -32.02 -22.68 -5.50
C PRO A 85 -31.36 -23.37 -6.71
N VAL A 86 -31.61 -22.81 -7.90
CA VAL A 86 -31.08 -23.31 -9.17
C VAL A 86 -30.19 -22.21 -9.76
N PHE A 87 -29.09 -22.62 -10.38
CA PHE A 87 -28.12 -21.68 -10.93
C PHE A 87 -28.76 -20.72 -11.94
N GLU A 88 -28.64 -19.42 -11.69
CA GLU A 88 -29.01 -18.32 -12.59
C GLU A 88 -30.47 -18.28 -13.10
N VAL A 89 -31.41 -18.87 -12.37
CA VAL A 89 -32.84 -18.86 -12.77
C VAL A 89 -33.44 -17.45 -12.78
N ARG A 90 -33.06 -16.59 -11.84
CA ARG A 90 -33.57 -15.22 -11.75
C ARG A 90 -32.48 -14.18 -11.99
N SER A 91 -31.80 -14.31 -13.14
CA SER A 91 -30.74 -13.40 -13.59
C SER A 91 -31.15 -11.91 -13.57
N GLY A 92 -32.42 -11.57 -13.79
CA GLY A 92 -32.91 -10.18 -13.69
C GLY A 92 -32.67 -9.50 -12.33
N MET A 93 -32.44 -10.25 -11.25
CA MET A 93 -32.16 -9.69 -9.93
C MET A 93 -30.78 -9.01 -9.81
N TYR A 94 -29.85 -9.23 -10.75
CA TYR A 94 -28.62 -8.44 -10.83
C TYR A 94 -28.93 -6.94 -10.86
N LEU A 95 -29.97 -6.55 -11.62
CA LEU A 95 -30.39 -5.15 -11.74
C LEU A 95 -30.78 -4.54 -10.40
N TYR A 96 -31.43 -5.29 -9.51
CA TYR A 96 -31.78 -4.79 -8.18
C TYR A 96 -30.54 -4.32 -7.40
N PHE A 97 -29.48 -5.12 -7.38
CA PHE A 97 -28.25 -4.76 -6.68
C PHE A 97 -27.48 -3.64 -7.40
N VAL A 98 -27.46 -3.63 -8.74
CA VAL A 98 -26.87 -2.54 -9.52
C VAL A 98 -27.57 -1.21 -9.20
N PHE A 99 -28.90 -1.17 -9.25
CA PHE A 99 -29.67 0.03 -8.89
C PHE A 99 -29.43 0.44 -7.43
N PHE A 100 -29.38 -0.52 -6.49
CA PHE A 100 -29.08 -0.21 -5.10
C PHE A 100 -27.66 0.34 -4.90
N ILE A 101 -26.65 -0.17 -5.61
CA ILE A 101 -25.28 0.34 -5.53
C ILE A 101 -25.18 1.74 -6.12
N VAL A 102 -25.73 1.94 -7.33
CA VAL A 102 -25.66 3.22 -8.06
C VAL A 102 -26.49 4.31 -7.38
N PHE A 103 -27.71 4.00 -6.93
CA PHE A 103 -28.61 4.99 -6.35
C PHE A 103 -28.58 5.02 -4.83
N GLY A 104 -28.52 3.86 -4.18
CA GLY A 104 -28.46 3.79 -2.72
C GLY A 104 -27.08 4.17 -2.21
N SER A 105 -26.05 3.41 -2.58
CA SER A 105 -24.71 3.54 -1.95
C SER A 105 -23.98 4.80 -2.38
N PHE A 106 -23.98 5.13 -3.68
CA PHE A 106 -23.29 6.33 -4.17
C PHE A 106 -23.91 7.63 -3.63
N PHE A 107 -25.23 7.78 -3.66
CA PHE A 107 -25.87 9.02 -3.17
C PHE A 107 -25.77 9.15 -1.65
N THR A 108 -26.00 8.07 -0.89
CA THR A 108 -25.90 8.12 0.58
C THR A 108 -24.49 8.44 1.03
N LEU A 109 -23.46 7.79 0.45
CA LEU A 109 -22.06 8.06 0.77
C LEU A 109 -21.67 9.49 0.40
N ASN A 110 -22.05 9.98 -0.77
CA ASN A 110 -21.75 11.35 -1.18
C ASN A 110 -22.44 12.40 -0.30
N LEU A 111 -23.70 12.19 0.06
CA LEU A 111 -24.43 13.08 0.97
C LEU A 111 -23.78 13.08 2.35
N PHE A 112 -23.46 11.89 2.88
CA PHE A 112 -22.82 11.76 4.18
C PHE A 112 -21.45 12.44 4.23
N ILE A 113 -20.60 12.19 3.22
CA ILE A 113 -19.30 12.87 3.09
C ILE A 113 -19.49 14.38 2.95
N GLY A 114 -20.46 14.84 2.16
CA GLY A 114 -20.78 16.26 1.98
C GLY A 114 -21.11 16.94 3.31
N VAL A 115 -22.03 16.38 4.08
CA VAL A 115 -22.45 16.91 5.39
C VAL A 115 -21.28 16.90 6.39
N ILE A 116 -20.47 15.84 6.42
CA ILE A 116 -19.32 15.76 7.32
C ILE A 116 -18.27 16.81 6.95
N ILE A 117 -17.93 16.94 5.66
CA ILE A 117 -16.94 17.93 5.21
C ILE A 117 -17.43 19.34 5.49
N GLU A 118 -18.71 19.62 5.26
CA GLU A 118 -19.31 20.91 5.60
C GLU A 118 -19.22 21.19 7.11
N ASN A 119 -19.63 20.23 7.94
CA ASN A 119 -19.54 20.35 9.40
C ASN A 119 -18.10 20.57 9.86
N PHE A 120 -17.16 19.80 9.32
CA PHE A 120 -15.73 19.94 9.61
C PHE A 120 -15.19 21.31 9.20
N ASN A 121 -15.61 21.83 8.04
CA ASN A 121 -15.23 23.17 7.59
C ASN A 121 -15.83 24.27 8.48
N VAL A 122 -17.05 24.09 8.99
CA VAL A 122 -17.67 25.01 9.97
C VAL A 122 -16.88 25.00 11.28
N GLN A 123 -16.54 23.82 11.81
CA GLN A 123 -15.75 23.71 13.03
C GLN A 123 -14.33 24.29 12.86
N LYS A 124 -13.70 24.04 11.71
CA LYS A 124 -12.40 24.62 11.33
C LYS A 124 -12.42 26.15 11.30
N LYS A 125 -13.50 26.78 10.80
CA LYS A 125 -13.66 28.24 10.81
C LYS A 125 -13.78 28.79 12.23
N LYS A 126 -14.53 28.11 13.10
CA LYS A 126 -14.69 28.49 14.52
C LYS A 126 -13.38 28.37 15.31
N ALA A 127 -12.58 27.36 15.02
CA ALA A 127 -11.32 27.08 15.69
C ALA A 127 -10.12 27.95 15.23
N GLY A 128 -10.34 28.95 14.35
CA GLY A 128 -9.29 29.89 13.93
C GLY A 128 -8.41 29.43 12.75
N GLY A 129 -8.73 28.32 12.09
CA GLY A 129 -8.04 27.82 10.90
C GLY A 129 -7.09 26.64 11.12
N SER A 130 -6.69 25.99 10.00
CA SER A 130 -5.81 24.80 9.92
C SER A 130 -6.32 23.54 10.67
N LEU A 131 -5.60 22.42 10.48
CA LEU A 131 -5.74 21.11 11.16
C LEU A 131 -5.64 21.19 12.70
N GLU A 132 -5.50 22.40 13.25
CA GLU A 132 -5.28 22.70 14.66
C GLU A 132 -6.43 22.29 15.58
N MET A 133 -7.61 22.06 15.02
CA MET A 133 -8.73 21.46 15.75
C MET A 133 -8.41 20.02 16.20
N LEU A 134 -7.62 19.28 15.40
CA LEU A 134 -7.29 17.87 15.65
C LEU A 134 -5.97 17.69 16.39
N MET A 135 -5.26 18.77 16.68
CA MET A 135 -3.93 18.74 17.29
C MET A 135 -3.96 19.29 18.71
N THR A 136 -3.20 18.65 19.61
CA THR A 136 -2.94 19.20 20.95
C THR A 136 -2.06 20.44 20.87
N GLU A 137 -2.04 21.25 21.93
CA GLU A 137 -1.23 22.48 21.97
C GLU A 137 0.27 22.22 21.74
N ASP A 138 0.80 21.10 22.23
CA ASP A 138 2.20 20.74 21.99
C ASP A 138 2.44 20.32 20.53
N GLN A 139 1.52 19.55 19.94
CA GLN A 139 1.58 19.21 18.52
C GLN A 139 1.55 20.45 17.63
N LYS A 140 0.78 21.50 17.99
CA LYS A 140 0.77 22.78 17.27
C LYS A 140 2.15 23.45 17.26
N LYS A 141 2.91 23.39 18.36
CA LYS A 141 4.27 23.94 18.42
C LYS A 141 5.19 23.22 17.42
N TYR A 142 5.14 21.88 17.41
CA TYR A 142 5.91 21.07 16.45
C TYR A 142 5.48 21.32 15.00
N TYR A 143 4.18 21.36 14.73
CA TYR A 143 3.64 21.67 13.40
C TYR A 143 4.13 23.03 12.89
N ASN A 144 4.07 24.07 13.73
CA ASN A 144 4.53 25.41 13.37
C ASN A 144 6.05 25.47 13.13
N ALA A 145 6.84 24.71 13.90
CA ALA A 145 8.28 24.56 13.65
C ALA A 145 8.55 23.85 12.32
N MET A 146 7.83 22.77 12.02
CA MET A 146 7.97 22.01 10.78
C MET A 146 7.54 22.84 9.55
N LYS A 147 6.45 23.59 9.65
CA LYS A 147 6.01 24.54 8.62
C LYS A 147 7.08 25.60 8.32
N LYS A 148 7.78 26.10 9.36
CA LYS A 148 8.92 27.01 9.18
C LYS A 148 10.11 26.32 8.48
N LEU A 149 10.37 25.04 8.72
CA LEU A 149 11.41 24.27 8.01
C LEU A 149 11.11 24.11 6.51
N GLY A 150 9.83 24.01 6.14
CA GLY A 150 9.40 23.99 4.74
C GLY A 150 9.51 25.34 4.03
N SER A 151 9.46 26.44 4.78
CA SER A 151 9.68 27.78 4.24
C SER A 151 11.15 27.95 3.87
N LYS A 152 11.42 28.25 2.59
CA LYS A 152 12.79 28.39 2.08
C LYS A 152 13.46 29.63 2.65
N GLN A 153 14.21 29.48 3.73
CA GLN A 153 15.20 30.48 4.11
C GLN A 153 16.46 30.34 3.23
N PRO A 154 17.06 31.45 2.75
CA PRO A 154 18.28 31.40 1.96
C PRO A 154 19.42 30.81 2.82
N GLN A 155 19.97 29.69 2.38
CA GLN A 155 21.15 29.11 3.01
C GLN A 155 22.38 29.94 2.62
N LYS A 156 23.24 30.28 3.60
CA LYS A 156 24.51 30.95 3.32
C LYS A 156 25.33 30.09 2.34
N PRO A 157 25.95 30.69 1.30
CA PRO A 157 26.76 29.94 0.35
C PRO A 157 27.94 29.29 1.08
N ILE A 158 28.28 28.07 0.68
CA ILE A 158 29.38 27.30 1.26
C ILE A 158 30.70 28.02 0.90
N PRO A 159 31.60 28.28 1.87
CA PRO A 159 32.86 28.95 1.58
C PRO A 159 33.74 28.08 0.69
N LYS A 160 34.43 28.72 -0.26
CA LYS A 160 35.32 28.03 -1.19
C LYS A 160 36.56 27.50 -0.47
N PRO A 161 37.02 26.28 -0.77
CA PRO A 161 38.23 25.72 -0.18
C PRO A 161 39.49 26.45 -0.67
N LYS A 162 40.51 26.53 0.19
CA LYS A 162 41.78 27.23 -0.11
C LYS A 162 42.75 26.42 -0.98
N MET A 163 42.70 25.09 -0.92
CA MET A 163 43.63 24.20 -1.62
C MET A 163 43.21 23.97 -3.08
N LYS A 164 44.16 24.02 -4.03
CA LYS A 164 43.89 23.88 -5.48
C LYS A 164 43.20 22.56 -5.85
N CYS A 165 43.70 21.42 -5.36
CA CYS A 165 43.08 20.12 -5.63
C CYS A 165 41.64 20.03 -5.07
N GLN A 166 41.43 20.57 -3.86
CA GLN A 166 40.12 20.61 -3.23
C GLN A 166 39.14 21.53 -3.99
N LEU A 167 39.65 22.61 -4.57
CA LEU A 167 38.86 23.53 -5.38
C LEU A 167 38.38 22.89 -6.69
N ILE A 168 39.21 22.08 -7.34
CA ILE A 168 38.82 21.31 -8.54
C ILE A 168 37.70 20.33 -8.18
N LEU A 169 37.87 19.54 -7.10
CA LEU A 169 36.84 18.64 -6.60
C LEU A 169 35.54 19.38 -6.25
N PHE A 170 35.65 20.59 -5.68
CA PHE A 170 34.49 21.43 -5.38
C PHE A 170 33.73 21.85 -6.64
N TYR A 171 34.42 22.27 -7.70
CA TYR A 171 33.76 22.61 -8.97
C TYR A 171 33.11 21.38 -9.64
N ILE A 172 33.75 20.22 -9.60
CA ILE A 172 33.19 18.98 -10.16
C ILE A 172 31.94 18.57 -9.38
N THR A 173 32.05 18.44 -8.05
CA THR A 173 30.95 17.95 -7.18
C THR A 173 29.79 18.93 -7.05
N SER A 174 30.01 20.22 -7.30
CA SER A 174 28.95 21.24 -7.30
C SER A 174 28.27 21.42 -8.66
N SER A 175 28.75 20.74 -9.70
CA SER A 175 28.20 20.88 -11.05
C SER A 175 26.90 20.09 -11.22
N GLN A 176 25.90 20.68 -11.89
CA GLN A 176 24.64 19.99 -12.19
C GLN A 176 24.85 18.74 -13.07
N LYS A 177 25.87 18.75 -13.93
CA LYS A 177 26.23 17.60 -14.77
C LYS A 177 26.64 16.39 -13.93
N PHE A 178 27.37 16.63 -12.84
CA PHE A 178 27.76 15.58 -11.90
C PHE A 178 26.52 14.99 -11.19
N ASP A 179 25.58 15.82 -10.74
CA ASP A 179 24.34 15.33 -10.12
C ASP A 179 23.49 14.49 -11.09
N ILE A 180 23.40 14.88 -12.37
CA ILE A 180 22.72 14.08 -13.42
C ILE A 180 23.44 12.74 -13.64
N PHE A 181 24.78 12.76 -13.67
CA PHE A 181 25.58 11.55 -13.80
C PHE A 181 25.32 10.55 -12.67
N ILE A 182 25.34 10.99 -11.41
CA ILE A 182 24.99 10.15 -10.26
C ILE A 182 23.56 9.61 -10.37
N MET A 183 22.62 10.45 -10.80
CA MET A 183 21.21 10.04 -10.98
C MET A 183 21.06 8.89 -11.98
N ILE A 184 21.82 8.90 -13.09
CA ILE A 184 21.82 7.81 -14.07
C ILE A 184 22.31 6.49 -13.43
N PHE A 185 23.36 6.54 -12.61
CA PHE A 185 23.86 5.34 -11.91
C PHE A 185 22.89 4.82 -10.84
N ILE A 186 22.15 5.70 -10.17
CA ILE A 186 21.07 5.28 -9.25
C ILE A 186 19.98 4.55 -10.02
N LEU A 187 19.55 5.08 -11.18
CA LEU A 187 18.54 4.44 -12.02
C LEU A 187 19.03 3.10 -12.57
N LEU A 188 20.28 3.02 -13.04
CA LEU A 188 20.87 1.77 -13.49
C LEU A 188 20.91 0.72 -12.35
N ASN A 189 21.29 1.14 -11.13
CA ASN A 189 21.28 0.24 -9.97
C ASN A 189 19.86 -0.17 -9.55
N MET A 190 18.86 0.70 -9.70
CA MET A 190 17.46 0.32 -9.49
C MET A 190 17.02 -0.73 -10.51
N MET A 191 17.37 -0.56 -11.78
CA MET A 191 17.02 -1.53 -12.82
C MET A 191 17.62 -2.91 -12.54
N THR A 192 18.87 -2.99 -12.05
CA THR A 192 19.45 -4.29 -11.68
C THR A 192 18.74 -4.94 -10.50
N MET A 193 18.18 -4.17 -9.58
CA MET A 193 17.33 -4.69 -8.50
C MET A 193 15.95 -5.12 -8.99
N ALA A 194 15.39 -4.42 -9.97
CA ALA A 194 14.06 -4.71 -10.52
C ALA A 194 14.03 -5.99 -11.39
N VAL A 195 15.17 -6.38 -11.96
CA VAL A 195 15.31 -7.58 -12.80
C VAL A 195 15.44 -8.87 -11.95
N GLU A 196 15.81 -8.78 -10.67
CA GLU A 196 15.87 -9.95 -9.78
C GLU A 196 14.47 -10.61 -9.65
N HIS A 197 14.36 -11.89 -9.98
CA HIS A 197 13.11 -12.65 -9.84
C HIS A 197 13.33 -14.05 -9.24
N PHE A 198 12.24 -14.64 -8.72
CA PHE A 198 12.25 -16.01 -8.21
C PHE A 198 12.49 -17.01 -9.35
N ASP A 199 13.33 -18.03 -9.13
CA ASP A 199 13.77 -19.02 -10.13
C ASP A 199 14.37 -18.43 -11.42
N GLN A 200 15.35 -17.53 -11.27
CA GLN A 200 16.07 -16.96 -12.42
C GLN A 200 17.07 -17.92 -13.06
N SER A 201 17.31 -17.72 -14.36
CA SER A 201 18.33 -18.47 -15.11
C SER A 201 19.71 -18.25 -14.50
N LYS A 202 20.56 -19.28 -14.53
CA LYS A 202 21.92 -19.21 -13.97
C LYS A 202 22.74 -18.08 -14.60
N GLU A 203 22.55 -17.82 -15.90
CA GLU A 203 23.19 -16.72 -16.61
C GLU A 203 22.80 -15.35 -16.05
N LEU A 204 21.50 -15.11 -15.85
CA LEU A 204 21.01 -13.85 -15.28
C LEU A 204 21.51 -13.66 -13.84
N GLY A 205 21.48 -14.74 -13.05
CA GLY A 205 22.02 -14.75 -11.69
C GLY A 205 23.50 -14.37 -11.64
N ASN A 206 24.32 -14.93 -12.53
CA ASN A 206 25.75 -14.63 -12.62
C ASN A 206 26.02 -13.17 -13.03
N VAL A 207 25.27 -12.67 -14.03
CA VAL A 207 25.38 -11.26 -14.47
C VAL A 207 25.04 -10.31 -13.33
N LEU A 208 23.98 -10.58 -12.56
CA LEU A 208 23.59 -9.75 -11.42
C LEU A 208 24.59 -9.86 -10.26
N LEU A 209 25.13 -11.06 -10.02
CA LEU A 209 26.14 -11.31 -8.99
C LEU A 209 27.42 -10.50 -9.23
N VAL A 210 27.86 -10.37 -10.49
CA VAL A 210 29.03 -9.56 -10.85
C VAL A 210 28.68 -8.08 -11.00
N GLY A 211 27.53 -7.76 -11.61
CA GLY A 211 27.14 -6.39 -11.94
C GLY A 211 26.82 -5.52 -10.73
N GLN A 212 26.21 -6.07 -9.68
CA GLN A 212 25.85 -5.29 -8.50
C GLN A 212 27.06 -4.78 -7.71
N PRO A 213 28.10 -5.60 -7.42
CA PRO A 213 29.37 -5.14 -6.88
C PRO A 213 30.02 -4.02 -7.68
N VAL A 214 30.03 -4.11 -9.02
CA VAL A 214 30.65 -3.09 -9.89
C VAL A 214 30.01 -1.71 -9.75
N LEU A 215 28.71 -1.65 -9.46
CA LEU A 215 27.99 -0.38 -9.26
C LEU A 215 28.21 0.24 -7.87
N ARG A 216 28.69 -0.50 -6.86
CA ARG A 216 28.87 0.03 -5.49
C ARG A 216 29.98 1.09 -5.36
N PRO A 217 31.20 0.89 -5.90
CA PRO A 217 32.30 1.86 -5.79
C PRO A 217 31.95 3.24 -6.31
N HIS A 218 31.07 3.34 -7.31
CA HIS A 218 30.61 4.63 -7.84
C HIS A 218 29.99 5.51 -6.75
N PHE A 219 29.14 4.93 -5.89
CA PHE A 219 28.52 5.65 -4.76
C PHE A 219 29.53 5.97 -3.66
N THR A 220 30.50 5.08 -3.41
CA THR A 220 31.59 5.33 -2.46
C THR A 220 32.48 6.47 -2.93
N LEU A 221 32.82 6.49 -4.22
CA LEU A 221 33.62 7.54 -4.84
C LEU A 221 32.90 8.89 -4.78
N GLU A 222 31.60 8.93 -5.10
CA GLU A 222 30.76 10.12 -4.92
C GLU A 222 30.86 10.67 -3.49
N CYS A 223 30.70 9.79 -2.50
CA CYS A 223 30.74 10.15 -1.08
C CYS A 223 32.11 10.71 -0.67
N ILE A 224 33.19 10.03 -1.07
CA ILE A 224 34.57 10.49 -0.79
C ILE A 224 34.84 11.85 -1.45
N MET A 225 34.46 12.02 -2.73
CA MET A 225 34.64 13.29 -3.43
C MET A 225 33.87 14.44 -2.75
N LYS A 226 32.62 14.21 -2.33
CA LYS A 226 31.83 15.21 -1.59
C LYS A 226 32.39 15.49 -0.20
N LEU A 227 32.90 14.48 0.50
CA LEU A 227 33.51 14.64 1.82
C LEU A 227 34.79 15.48 1.74
N LEU A 228 35.67 15.20 0.78
CA LEU A 228 36.90 15.96 0.55
C LEU A 228 36.62 17.40 0.10
N SER A 229 35.61 17.58 -0.75
CA SER A 229 35.16 18.89 -1.24
C SER A 229 34.61 19.78 -0.11
N LEU A 230 33.61 19.28 0.63
CA LEU A 230 32.78 20.07 1.56
C LEU A 230 33.23 20.01 3.02
N ARG A 231 34.03 19.02 3.42
CA ARG A 231 34.54 18.81 4.79
C ARG A 231 33.40 18.87 5.83
N GLN A 232 33.42 19.83 6.76
CA GLN A 232 32.42 19.97 7.81
C GLN A 232 31.04 20.39 7.27
N TYR A 233 30.97 21.07 6.12
CA TYR A 233 29.69 21.45 5.51
C TYR A 233 28.95 20.25 4.94
N TYR A 234 29.64 19.13 4.68
CA TYR A 234 29.02 17.87 4.28
C TYR A 234 27.96 17.42 5.29
N PHE A 235 28.30 17.43 6.58
CA PHE A 235 27.42 17.00 7.67
C PHE A 235 26.33 18.03 8.05
N LYS A 236 26.33 19.24 7.48
CA LYS A 236 25.26 20.21 7.72
C LYS A 236 24.02 19.95 6.86
N GLN A 237 24.17 19.24 5.75
CA GLN A 237 23.07 18.97 4.82
C GLN A 237 22.49 17.58 5.08
N PRO A 238 21.21 17.45 5.49
CA PRO A 238 20.60 16.16 5.84
C PRO A 238 20.66 15.12 4.72
N TRP A 239 20.52 15.56 3.46
CA TRP A 239 20.63 14.67 2.30
C TRP A 239 22.02 14.06 2.14
N ASN A 240 23.08 14.79 2.49
CA ASN A 240 24.44 14.26 2.44
C ASN A 240 24.68 13.28 3.60
N ILE A 241 24.12 13.52 4.79
CA ILE A 241 24.14 12.56 5.90
C ILE A 241 23.42 11.27 5.51
N PHE A 242 22.24 11.37 4.89
CA PHE A 242 21.52 10.21 4.38
C PHE A 242 22.36 9.44 3.35
N ASP A 243 22.97 10.15 2.40
CA ASP A 243 23.86 9.53 1.41
C ASP A 243 25.02 8.78 2.09
N PHE A 244 25.64 9.38 3.11
CA PHE A 244 26.71 8.77 3.90
C PHE A 244 26.28 7.48 4.58
N VAL A 245 25.14 7.50 5.28
CA VAL A 245 24.59 6.31 5.97
C VAL A 245 24.34 5.18 4.98
N VAL A 246 23.81 5.48 3.79
CA VAL A 246 23.57 4.49 2.73
C VAL A 246 24.87 3.89 2.19
N VAL A 247 25.95 4.68 2.06
CA VAL A 247 27.26 4.15 1.64
C VAL A 247 27.86 3.28 2.73
N ILE A 248 27.84 3.73 3.99
CA ILE A 248 28.38 2.95 5.11
C ILE A 248 27.63 1.64 5.29
N SER A 249 26.30 1.64 5.24
CA SER A 249 25.52 0.40 5.32
C SER A 249 25.86 -0.54 4.16
N SER A 250 26.05 -0.01 2.95
CA SER A 250 26.44 -0.79 1.78
C SER A 250 27.84 -1.41 1.89
N LEU A 251 28.80 -0.69 2.50
CA LEU A 251 30.15 -1.21 2.75
C LEU A 251 30.12 -2.29 3.83
N LEU A 252 29.37 -2.06 4.91
CA LEU A 252 29.16 -3.05 5.97
C LEU A 252 28.55 -4.33 5.40
N THR A 253 27.54 -4.24 4.54
CA THR A 253 26.96 -5.40 3.84
C THR A 253 27.98 -6.17 3.02
N ALA A 254 28.89 -5.48 2.31
CA ALA A 254 29.88 -6.13 1.46
C ALA A 254 30.94 -6.88 2.27
N ILE A 255 31.44 -6.26 3.34
CA ILE A 255 32.35 -6.91 4.29
C ILE A 255 31.65 -8.10 4.95
N LEU A 256 30.38 -7.92 5.35
CA LEU A 256 29.57 -8.98 5.93
C LEU A 256 29.29 -10.13 4.96
N SER A 257 29.45 -9.96 3.64
CA SER A 257 29.30 -11.07 2.69
C SER A 257 30.60 -11.81 2.37
N GLU A 258 31.76 -11.20 2.64
CA GLU A 258 33.08 -11.77 2.34
C GLU A 258 33.71 -12.46 3.56
N GLU A 259 33.49 -11.94 4.77
CA GLU A 259 34.15 -12.42 6.00
C GLU A 259 33.33 -13.48 6.77
N LEU A 260 32.14 -13.87 6.28
CA LEU A 260 31.12 -14.56 7.09
C LEU A 260 30.94 -16.05 6.82
N ASP A 261 31.72 -16.64 5.94
CA ASP A 261 31.61 -18.08 5.65
C ASP A 261 31.89 -18.95 6.89
N ASP A 262 32.51 -18.40 7.95
CA ASP A 262 32.86 -19.10 9.20
C ASP A 262 31.97 -18.77 10.44
N LEU A 263 30.95 -17.89 10.34
CA LEU A 263 30.08 -17.55 11.48
C LEU A 263 28.62 -18.01 11.28
N PRO A 264 27.99 -18.65 12.29
CA PRO A 264 26.61 -19.15 12.20
C PRO A 264 25.59 -18.01 12.36
N ILE A 265 25.47 -17.14 11.36
CA ILE A 265 24.50 -16.04 11.34
C ILE A 265 23.20 -16.48 10.66
N SER A 266 22.08 -16.08 11.27
CA SER A 266 20.75 -16.40 10.74
C SER A 266 20.55 -15.86 9.31
N PRO A 267 19.99 -16.66 8.38
CA PRO A 267 19.73 -16.22 7.00
C PRO A 267 18.74 -15.04 6.93
N THR A 268 17.96 -14.81 7.99
CA THR A 268 17.08 -13.66 8.16
C THR A 268 17.83 -12.34 8.31
N LEU A 269 18.98 -12.31 9.00
CA LEU A 269 19.76 -11.09 9.16
C LEU A 269 20.38 -10.63 7.84
N LEU A 270 20.85 -11.58 7.03
CA LEU A 270 21.35 -11.31 5.68
C LEU A 270 20.26 -10.73 4.77
N ARG A 271 19.00 -11.14 4.92
CA ARG A 271 17.87 -10.56 4.19
C ARG A 271 17.62 -9.10 4.57
N VAL A 272 17.61 -8.78 5.87
CA VAL A 272 17.42 -7.40 6.35
C VAL A 272 18.54 -6.48 5.88
N VAL A 273 19.79 -6.94 5.95
CA VAL A 273 20.97 -6.18 5.50
C VAL A 273 20.89 -5.87 4.00
N ARG A 274 20.35 -6.78 3.18
CA ARG A 274 20.12 -6.54 1.74
C ARG A 274 19.05 -5.48 1.49
N VAL A 275 18.06 -5.30 2.37
CA VAL A 275 17.00 -4.26 2.19
C VAL A 275 17.58 -2.85 2.26
N PHE A 276 18.64 -2.61 3.05
CA PHE A 276 19.27 -1.29 3.13
C PHE A 276 19.80 -0.76 1.79
N ARG A 277 20.14 -1.65 0.84
CA ARG A 277 20.56 -1.24 -0.52
C ARG A 277 19.46 -0.52 -1.29
N VAL A 278 18.19 -0.82 -0.99
CA VAL A 278 16.99 -0.14 -1.55
C VAL A 278 16.96 1.34 -1.13
N GLY A 279 17.57 1.69 0.00
CA GLY A 279 17.67 3.09 0.47
C GLY A 279 18.33 4.04 -0.53
N ARG A 280 19.15 3.53 -1.46
CA ARG A 280 19.74 4.33 -2.55
C ARG A 280 18.69 4.94 -3.48
N ILE A 281 17.55 4.28 -3.68
CA ILE A 281 16.43 4.76 -4.50
C ILE A 281 15.85 6.05 -3.91
N LEU A 282 15.84 6.18 -2.58
CA LEU A 282 15.33 7.38 -1.91
C LEU A 282 16.17 8.64 -2.25
N ARG A 283 17.39 8.49 -2.76
CA ARG A 283 18.19 9.62 -3.26
C ARG A 283 17.52 10.33 -4.44
N LEU A 284 16.66 9.65 -5.22
CA LEU A 284 15.87 10.29 -6.29
C LEU A 284 14.94 11.38 -5.75
N VAL A 285 14.48 11.25 -4.51
CA VAL A 285 13.63 12.25 -3.84
C VAL A 285 14.33 13.59 -3.71
N LYS A 286 15.66 13.61 -3.56
CA LYS A 286 16.47 14.83 -3.47
C LYS A 286 16.29 15.72 -4.70
N SER A 287 16.30 15.11 -5.89
CA SER A 287 16.23 15.80 -7.19
C SER A 287 14.79 16.08 -7.61
N ALA A 288 13.83 15.24 -7.19
CA ALA A 288 12.42 15.38 -7.54
C ALA A 288 11.69 16.39 -6.63
N LYS A 289 11.71 17.67 -7.01
CA LYS A 289 11.06 18.77 -6.26
C LYS A 289 9.56 18.52 -5.97
N GLY A 290 8.83 17.93 -6.92
CA GLY A 290 7.41 17.59 -6.76
C GLY A 290 7.20 16.54 -5.66
N ILE A 291 7.91 15.41 -5.75
CA ILE A 291 7.85 14.32 -4.77
C ILE A 291 8.23 14.83 -3.37
N ARG A 292 9.28 15.66 -3.26
CA ARG A 292 9.68 16.24 -1.98
C ARG A 292 8.59 17.11 -1.36
N THR A 293 7.86 17.87 -2.19
CA THR A 293 6.74 18.69 -1.71
C THR A 293 5.61 17.81 -1.18
N LEU A 294 5.28 16.73 -1.89
CA LEU A 294 4.25 15.77 -1.47
C LEU A 294 4.64 15.04 -0.17
N LEU A 295 5.87 14.53 -0.08
CA LEU A 295 6.38 13.87 1.12
C LEU A 295 6.47 14.83 2.31
N PHE A 296 6.82 16.09 2.07
CA PHE A 296 6.79 17.11 3.11
C PHE A 296 5.36 17.39 3.58
N SER A 297 4.40 17.51 2.67
CA SER A 297 2.98 17.63 3.03
C SER A 297 2.48 16.43 3.83
N LEU A 298 2.89 15.21 3.47
CA LEU A 298 2.56 13.98 4.21
C LEU A 298 3.20 13.94 5.61
N ALA A 299 4.43 14.42 5.75
CA ALA A 299 5.12 14.47 7.05
C ALA A 299 4.55 15.56 7.97
N VAL A 300 3.85 16.55 7.41
CA VAL A 300 3.27 17.69 8.11
C VAL A 300 1.78 17.47 8.42
N SER A 301 1.09 16.60 7.67
CA SER A 301 -0.28 16.16 7.94
C SER A 301 -0.34 15.19 9.12
#